data_AF-A0A2P8K6J3-F1
#
_entry.id   AF-A0A2P8K6J3-F1
#
_cell.length_a   1.000
_cell.length_b   1.000
_cell.length_c   1.000
_cell.angle_alpha   90.00
_cell.angle_beta   90.00
_cell.angle_gamma   90.00
#
_symmetry.space_group_name_H-M   'P 1'
#
loop_
_entity.id
_entity.type
_entity.pdbx_description
1 polymer ?
#
loop_
_entity_poly.entity_id
_entity_poly.type
_entity_poly.pdbx_seq_one_letter_code
_entity_poly.pdbx_strand_id
1 'polypeptide(L)'
;ALAQPVVRRITGSDDVALGHFCTIGYLVQAAVAKVVGKGSRSTEDLELPDNFKFLQDTYLAMAVVMVPMYLIPAIAAGPQYIAQFSGGINYLMYAFMQSIQFVAGVFVLYSGVLLLLNELVPAFRGIAMRI
;
A
#
# COMPACT_ATOMS: atom_id res chain seq x y z
N ALA A 1 7.26 -20.40 -6.42
CA ALA A 1 6.58 -21.60 -6.97
C ALA A 1 5.10 -21.66 -6.58
N LEU A 2 4.74 -21.83 -5.31
CA LEU A 2 3.35 -21.99 -4.87
C LEU A 2 2.43 -20.81 -5.20
N ALA A 3 2.91 -19.56 -5.06
CA ALA A 3 2.14 -18.36 -5.41
C ALA A 3 2.21 -17.99 -6.90
N GLN A 4 3.07 -18.63 -7.69
CA GLN A 4 3.29 -18.31 -9.10
C GLN A 4 2.02 -18.35 -9.97
N PRO A 5 1.10 -19.34 -9.85
CA PRO A 5 -0.13 -19.32 -10.65
C PRO A 5 -1.05 -18.13 -10.31
N VAL A 6 -1.02 -17.64 -9.07
CA VAL A 6 -1.78 -16.44 -8.66
C VAL A 6 -1.10 -15.19 -9.20
N VAL A 7 0.22 -15.08 -9.07
CA VAL A 7 1.01 -13.94 -9.57
C VAL A 7 0.83 -13.77 -11.07
N ARG A 8 1.01 -14.85 -11.86
CA ARG A 8 0.77 -14.82 -13.33
C ARG A 8 -0.62 -14.34 -13.71
N ARG A 9 -1.63 -14.68 -12.92
CA ARG A 9 -3.02 -14.27 -13.18
C ARG A 9 -3.23 -12.78 -12.92
N ILE A 10 -2.48 -12.18 -12.01
CA ILE A 10 -2.57 -10.77 -11.66
C ILE A 10 -1.69 -9.93 -12.61
N THR A 11 -0.45 -10.35 -12.86
CA THR A 11 0.53 -9.59 -13.65
C THR A 11 0.40 -9.83 -15.16
N GLY A 12 -0.25 -10.91 -15.59
CA GLY A 12 -0.34 -11.31 -16.99
C GLY A 12 0.98 -11.82 -17.59
N SER A 13 2.06 -11.91 -16.80
CA SER A 13 3.37 -12.37 -17.25
C SER A 13 3.99 -13.37 -16.27
N ASP A 14 4.93 -14.19 -16.76
CA ASP A 14 5.71 -15.12 -15.93
C ASP A 14 7.11 -14.59 -15.57
N ASP A 15 7.38 -13.34 -15.91
CA ASP A 15 8.71 -12.72 -15.77
C ASP A 15 9.04 -12.35 -14.33
N VAL A 16 8.04 -12.34 -13.45
CA VAL A 16 8.14 -11.88 -12.07
C VAL A 16 7.57 -12.95 -11.12
N ALA A 17 8.35 -13.33 -10.13
CA ALA A 17 7.93 -14.23 -9.06
C ALA A 17 7.85 -13.47 -7.73
N LEU A 18 6.86 -13.82 -6.91
CA LEU A 18 6.68 -13.21 -5.59
C LEU A 18 7.48 -13.98 -4.54
N GLY A 19 8.53 -13.35 -4.01
CA GLY A 19 9.38 -13.86 -2.94
C GLY A 19 9.31 -12.96 -1.70
N HIS A 20 8.20 -13.00 -0.97
CA HIS A 20 7.99 -12.17 0.23
C HIS A 20 7.65 -13.03 1.45
N PHE A 21 7.99 -12.57 2.66
CA PHE A 21 7.75 -13.31 3.91
C PHE A 21 6.27 -13.73 4.10
N CYS A 22 5.34 -12.93 3.59
CA CYS A 22 3.90 -13.17 3.68
C CYS A 22 3.31 -14.08 2.58
N THR A 23 4.12 -14.84 1.84
CA THR A 23 3.65 -15.63 0.67
C THR A 23 2.48 -16.57 1.01
N ILE A 24 2.48 -17.21 2.17
CA ILE A 24 1.37 -18.07 2.62
C ILE A 24 0.10 -17.24 2.85
N GLY A 25 0.22 -16.05 3.45
CA GLY A 25 -0.89 -15.13 3.66
C GLY A 25 -1.53 -14.70 2.33
N TYR A 26 -0.71 -14.39 1.33
CA TYR A 26 -1.20 -14.03 -0.01
C TYR A 26 -1.95 -15.19 -0.69
N LEU A 27 -1.51 -16.43 -0.49
CA LEU A 27 -2.23 -17.61 -0.99
C LEU A 27 -3.59 -17.79 -0.32
N VAL A 28 -3.67 -17.58 0.99
CA VAL A 28 -4.94 -17.62 1.74
C VAL A 28 -5.88 -16.51 1.26
N GLN A 29 -5.38 -15.28 1.11
CA GLN A 29 -6.16 -14.17 0.56
C GLN A 29 -6.66 -14.47 -0.85
N ALA A 30 -5.81 -15.04 -1.73
CA ALA A 30 -6.21 -15.43 -3.08
C ALA A 30 -7.31 -16.52 -3.07
N ALA A 31 -7.23 -17.49 -2.15
CA ALA A 31 -8.26 -18.51 -2.00
C ALA A 31 -9.59 -17.92 -1.53
N VAL A 32 -9.57 -17.04 -0.53
CA VAL A 32 -10.77 -16.33 -0.04
C VAL A 32 -11.36 -15.44 -1.14
N ALA A 33 -10.52 -14.67 -1.84
CA ALA A 33 -10.96 -13.82 -2.95
C ALA A 33 -11.60 -14.63 -4.09
N LYS A 34 -11.10 -15.84 -4.37
CA LYS A 34 -11.71 -16.74 -5.37
C LYS A 34 -13.12 -17.18 -4.97
N VAL A 35 -13.39 -17.37 -3.68
CA VAL A 35 -14.70 -17.80 -3.18
C VAL A 35 -15.67 -16.61 -3.06
N VAL A 36 -15.19 -15.48 -2.54
CA VAL A 36 -16.05 -14.32 -2.21
C VAL A 36 -16.20 -13.36 -3.40
N GLY A 37 -15.13 -13.16 -4.17
CA GLY A 37 -15.08 -12.16 -5.24
C GLY A 37 -15.93 -12.49 -6.46
N LYS A 38 -16.29 -13.77 -6.70
CA LYS A 38 -17.17 -14.19 -7.82
C LYS A 38 -16.82 -13.60 -9.20
N GLY A 39 -15.54 -13.30 -9.47
CA GLY A 39 -15.12 -12.66 -10.72
C GLY A 39 -15.47 -11.17 -10.82
N SER A 40 -15.63 -10.47 -9.69
CA SER A 40 -15.82 -9.02 -9.65
C SER A 40 -14.62 -8.31 -10.27
N ARG A 41 -14.88 -7.15 -10.88
CA ARG A 41 -13.84 -6.27 -11.42
C ARG A 41 -12.86 -5.87 -10.33
N SER A 42 -11.61 -5.62 -10.72
CA SER A 42 -10.62 -5.03 -9.81
C SER A 42 -11.15 -3.70 -9.31
N THR A 43 -10.85 -3.37 -8.06
CA THR A 43 -11.11 -2.03 -7.52
C THR A 43 -10.28 -0.95 -8.24
N GLU A 44 -9.24 -1.36 -8.96
CA GLU A 44 -8.41 -0.49 -9.81
C GLU A 44 -9.12 -0.06 -11.11
N ASP A 45 -10.10 -0.84 -11.58
CA ASP A 45 -10.85 -0.57 -12.82
C ASP A 45 -12.19 0.17 -12.55
N LEU A 46 -12.37 0.71 -11.35
CA LEU A 46 -13.62 1.33 -10.94
C LEU A 46 -13.70 2.78 -11.45
N GLU A 47 -14.60 3.03 -12.41
CA GLU A 47 -14.90 4.39 -12.86
C GLU A 47 -15.73 5.13 -11.80
N LEU A 48 -15.04 5.94 -11.00
CA LEU A 48 -15.65 6.78 -9.97
C LEU A 48 -16.28 8.04 -10.58
N PRO A 49 -17.43 8.52 -10.04
CA PRO A 49 -18.03 9.79 -10.48
C PRO A 49 -17.08 10.96 -10.21
N ASP A 50 -17.25 12.08 -10.91
CA ASP A 50 -16.29 13.20 -10.94
C ASP A 50 -15.82 13.68 -9.55
N ASN A 51 -16.71 13.67 -8.56
CA ASN A 51 -16.40 14.08 -7.19
C ASN A 51 -15.45 13.12 -6.44
N PHE A 52 -15.32 11.87 -6.88
CA PHE A 52 -14.48 10.84 -6.27
C PHE A 52 -13.30 10.43 -7.16
N LYS A 53 -13.14 11.01 -8.35
CA LYS A 53 -11.99 10.76 -9.25
C LYS A 53 -10.65 11.01 -8.58
N PHE A 54 -10.62 11.89 -7.57
CA PHE A 54 -9.42 12.15 -6.78
C PHE A 54 -8.90 10.89 -6.06
N LEU A 55 -9.75 9.91 -5.75
CA LEU A 55 -9.36 8.63 -5.16
C LEU A 55 -8.61 7.71 -6.14
N GLN A 56 -8.53 8.06 -7.43
CA GLN A 56 -7.70 7.36 -8.40
C GLN A 56 -6.22 7.76 -8.28
N ASP A 57 -5.93 8.91 -7.66
CA ASP A 57 -4.56 9.23 -7.26
C ASP A 57 -4.21 8.43 -6.00
N THR A 58 -3.24 7.52 -6.14
CA THR A 58 -2.83 6.61 -5.05
C THR A 58 -2.46 7.36 -3.78
N TYR A 59 -1.74 8.48 -3.87
CA TYR A 59 -1.28 9.23 -2.70
C TYR A 59 -2.43 10.00 -2.05
N LEU A 60 -3.31 10.57 -2.86
CA LEU A 60 -4.48 11.28 -2.37
C LEU A 60 -5.48 10.31 -1.72
N ALA A 61 -5.71 9.15 -2.33
CA ALA A 61 -6.51 8.07 -1.76
C ALA A 61 -5.93 7.60 -0.42
N MET A 62 -4.61 7.44 -0.34
CA MET A 62 -3.94 7.06 0.90
C MET A 62 -4.12 8.12 1.99
N ALA A 63 -4.03 9.41 1.66
CA ALA A 63 -4.27 10.49 2.61
C ALA A 63 -5.70 10.47 3.16
N VAL A 64 -6.69 10.21 2.31
CA VAL A 64 -8.10 10.12 2.70
C VAL A 64 -8.36 8.97 3.66
N VAL A 65 -7.62 7.86 3.54
CA VAL A 65 -7.74 6.72 4.47
C VAL A 65 -6.93 6.95 5.75
N MET A 66 -5.72 7.48 5.63
CA MET A 66 -4.81 7.64 6.77
C MET A 66 -5.26 8.75 7.72
N VAL A 67 -5.83 9.86 7.22
CA VAL A 67 -6.31 10.95 8.08
C VAL A 67 -7.34 10.45 9.12
N PRO A 68 -8.44 9.76 8.74
CA PRO A 68 -9.34 9.12 9.70
C PRO A 68 -8.68 8.04 10.57
N MET A 69 -7.79 7.21 10.00
CA MET A 69 -7.10 6.17 10.77
C MET A 69 -6.21 6.72 11.89
N TYR A 70 -5.68 7.94 11.75
CA TYR A 70 -4.94 8.61 12.81
C TYR A 70 -5.85 9.44 13.73
N LEU A 71 -6.89 10.07 13.20
CA LEU A 71 -7.80 10.92 13.98
C LEU A 71 -8.72 10.11 14.91
N ILE A 72 -9.29 8.99 14.46
CA ILE A 72 -10.22 8.19 15.29
C ILE A 72 -9.54 7.65 16.55
N PRO A 73 -8.36 7.00 16.47
CA PRO A 73 -7.63 6.59 17.67
C PRO A 73 -7.19 7.79 18.51
N ALA A 74 -6.86 8.93 17.90
CA ALA A 74 -6.49 10.12 18.63
C ALA A 74 -7.64 10.69 19.47
N ILE A 75 -8.87 10.64 18.94
CA ILE A 75 -10.08 11.00 19.69
C ILE A 75 -10.32 9.99 20.82
N ALA A 76 -10.17 8.69 20.55
CA ALA A 76 -10.38 7.64 21.55
C ALA A 76 -9.35 7.67 22.69
N ALA A 77 -8.07 7.99 22.38
CA ALA A 77 -7.00 8.11 23.37
C ALA A 77 -7.11 9.39 24.21
N GLY A 78 -7.68 10.45 23.64
CA GLY A 78 -7.90 11.72 24.31
C GLY A 78 -6.66 12.63 24.38
N PRO A 79 -6.87 13.91 24.72
CA PRO A 79 -5.84 14.94 24.68
C PRO A 79 -4.71 14.73 25.70
N GLN A 80 -5.00 14.15 26.87
CA GLN A 80 -4.02 13.97 27.95
C GLN A 80 -2.92 12.98 27.58
N TYR A 81 -3.26 11.92 26.84
CA TYR A 81 -2.30 10.92 26.39
C TYR A 81 -1.44 11.46 25.26
N ILE A 82 -2.07 12.11 24.27
CA ILE A 82 -1.36 12.64 23.10
C ILE A 82 -0.53 13.88 23.42
N ALA A 83 -0.89 14.65 24.46
CA ALA A 83 -0.12 15.81 24.90
C ALA A 83 1.35 15.48 25.23
N GLN A 84 1.64 14.24 25.63
CA GLN A 84 3.01 13.76 25.89
C GLN A 84 3.86 13.69 24.62
N PHE A 85 3.21 13.54 23.46
CA PHE A 85 3.84 13.41 22.15
C PHE A 85 3.69 14.67 21.29
N SER A 86 2.65 15.48 21.53
CA SER A 86 2.31 16.62 20.68
C SER A 86 3.14 17.88 20.92
N GLY A 87 3.98 17.90 21.97
CA GLY A 87 4.87 19.02 22.26
C GLY A 87 4.14 20.36 22.50
N GLY A 88 2.90 20.31 23.00
CA GLY A 88 2.05 21.48 23.22
C GLY A 88 1.11 21.85 22.07
N ILE A 89 1.15 21.12 20.95
CA ILE A 89 0.20 21.27 19.84
C ILE A 89 -1.12 20.57 20.19
N ASN A 90 -2.25 21.07 19.66
CA ASN A 90 -3.55 20.41 19.78
C ASN A 90 -3.46 18.94 19.28
N TYR A 91 -3.99 18.00 20.05
CA TYR A 91 -3.87 16.57 19.78
C TYR A 91 -4.45 16.13 18.42
N LEU A 92 -5.52 16.78 17.94
CA LEU A 92 -6.09 16.50 16.62
C LEU A 92 -5.20 17.03 15.50
N MET A 93 -4.63 18.21 15.66
CA MET A 93 -3.69 18.78 14.71
C MET A 93 -2.41 17.93 14.63
N TYR A 94 -1.93 17.44 15.78
CA TYR A 94 -0.80 16.52 15.83
C TYR A 94 -1.10 15.22 15.08
N ALA A 95 -2.26 14.58 15.34
CA ALA A 95 -2.66 13.37 14.64
C ALA A 95 -2.84 13.59 13.13
N PHE A 96 -3.40 14.73 12.73
CA PHE A 96 -3.50 15.12 11.32
C PHE A 96 -2.12 15.25 10.68
N MET A 97 -1.19 15.98 11.30
CA MET A 97 0.19 16.09 10.81
C MET A 97 0.89 14.74 10.70
N GLN A 98 0.72 13.85 11.68
CA GLN A 98 1.29 12.50 11.64
C GLN A 98 0.74 11.68 10.45
N SER A 99 -0.54 11.82 10.13
CA SER A 99 -1.14 11.15 8.96
C SER A 99 -0.54 11.66 7.64
N ILE A 100 -0.33 12.97 7.49
CA ILE A 100 0.30 13.55 6.30
C ILE A 100 1.77 13.14 6.22
N GLN A 101 2.48 13.13 7.35
CA GLN A 101 3.86 12.69 7.42
C GLN A 101 4.01 11.21 7.01
N PHE A 102 3.05 10.36 7.38
CA PHE A 102 3.01 8.98 6.91
C PHE A 102 2.87 8.90 5.39
N VAL A 103 1.95 9.66 4.80
CA VAL A 103 1.76 9.69 3.33
C VAL A 103 3.02 10.15 2.62
N ALA A 104 3.66 11.22 3.11
CA ALA A 104 4.93 11.70 2.57
C ALA A 104 6.05 10.67 2.72
N GLY A 105 6.12 9.97 3.86
CA GLY A 105 7.11 8.90 4.09
C GLY A 105 6.95 7.75 3.11
N VAL A 106 5.71 7.34 2.84
CA VAL A 106 5.41 6.30 1.84
C VAL A 106 5.75 6.78 0.43
N PHE A 107 5.49 8.04 0.07
CA PHE A 107 5.91 8.63 -1.20
C PHE A 107 7.42 8.55 -1.41
N VAL A 108 8.21 8.94 -0.40
CA VAL A 108 9.67 8.86 -0.44
C VAL A 108 10.13 7.41 -0.56
N LEU A 109 9.51 6.50 0.21
CA LEU A 109 9.82 5.07 0.17
C LEU A 109 9.57 4.48 -1.22
N TYR A 110 8.41 4.74 -1.84
CA TYR A 110 8.12 4.25 -3.20
C TYR A 110 9.09 4.81 -4.24
N SER A 111 9.41 6.09 -4.15
CA SER A 111 10.40 6.72 -5.03
C SER A 111 11.77 6.05 -4.91
N GLY A 112 12.20 5.74 -3.68
CA GLY A 112 13.44 5.02 -3.41
C GLY A 112 13.42 3.57 -3.91
N VAL A 113 12.31 2.85 -3.71
CA VAL A 113 12.14 1.47 -4.20
C VAL A 113 12.21 1.43 -5.72
N LEU A 114 11.55 2.34 -6.42
CA LEU A 114 11.60 2.41 -7.89
C LEU A 114 13.01 2.66 -8.41
N LEU A 115 13.75 3.57 -7.78
CA LEU A 115 15.15 3.82 -8.11
C LEU A 115 15.99 2.54 -7.96
N LEU A 116 15.86 1.85 -6.82
CA LEU A 116 16.61 0.61 -6.57
C LEU A 116 16.23 -0.51 -7.54
N LEU A 117 14.93 -0.69 -7.83
CA LEU A 117 14.47 -1.73 -8.75
C LEU A 117 14.97 -1.51 -10.17
N ASN A 118 15.04 -0.26 -10.64
CA ASN A 118 15.54 0.07 -11.97
C ASN A 118 17.00 -0.36 -12.19
N GLU A 119 17.83 -0.33 -11.14
CA GLU A 119 19.23 -0.75 -11.20
C GLU A 119 19.40 -2.25 -10.89
N LEU A 120 18.67 -2.76 -9.90
CA LEU A 120 18.80 -4.16 -9.45
C LEU A 120 18.21 -5.16 -10.45
N VAL A 121 17.06 -4.87 -11.08
CA VAL A 121 16.40 -5.83 -11.99
C VAL A 121 17.28 -6.16 -13.21
N PRO A 122 17.89 -5.20 -13.92
CA PRO A 122 18.84 -5.50 -15.00
C PRO A 122 20.08 -6.25 -14.51
N ALA A 123 20.64 -5.87 -13.34
CA ALA A 123 21.81 -6.52 -12.77
C ALA A 123 21.55 -8.01 -12.47
N PHE A 124 20.39 -8.35 -11.89
CA PHE A 124 20.02 -9.74 -11.63
C PHE A 124 19.69 -10.52 -12.90
N ARG A 125 19.04 -9.91 -13.90
CA ARG A 125 18.83 -10.55 -15.21
C ARG A 125 20.16 -10.89 -15.90
N GLY A 126 21.16 -10.03 -15.80
CA GLY A 126 22.50 -10.28 -16.36
C GLY A 126 23.22 -11.48 -15.74
N ILE A 127 23.08 -11.68 -14.43
CA ILE A 127 23.62 -12.87 -13.74
C ILE A 127 22.82 -14.12 -14.13
N ALA A 128 21.48 -14.02 -14.14
CA ALA A 128 20.59 -15.15 -14.42
C ALA A 128 20.66 -15.68 -15.86
N MET A 129 21.16 -14.90 -16.83
CA MET A 129 21.39 -15.37 -18.20
C MET A 129 22.77 -16.00 -18.41
N ARG A 130 23.70 -15.82 -17.47
CA ARG A 130 25.07 -16.36 -17.54
C ARG A 130 25.21 -17.69 -16.81
N ILE A 131 24.26 -18.01 -15.92
CA ILE A 131 24.08 -19.28 -15.23
C ILE A 131 22.92 -20.00 -15.92
#